data_AF-A0AAW7KTQ3-F1
#
_entry.id   AF-A0AAW7KTQ3-F1
#
_cell.length_a   1.000
_cell.length_b   1.000
_cell.length_c   1.000
_cell.angle_alpha   90.00
_cell.angle_beta   90.00
_cell.angle_gamma   90.00
#
_symmetry.space_group_name_H-M   'P 1'
#
loop_
_entity.id
_entity.type
_entity.pdbx_description
1 polymer ?
#
loop_
_entity_poly.entity_id
_entity_poly.type
_entity_poly.pdbx_seq_one_letter_code
_entity_poly.pdbx_strand_id
1 'polypeptide(L)'
;MFGIFKKKVDLTDLSKITDKDLKILQKTKSGNEFGRIIREAAFAGSVDCQTFISMASLLHLDSYENKDYPQEVEETFTTFTTMAAENNDIGSQFNLAKFYLNKVDLSDGKLHQSDHKYLKQAEFWYEKAAQNGDLNSQKALEDCEELFRMAV
;
A
#
# COMPACT_ATOMS: atom_id res chain seq x y z
N MET A 1 13.99 27.81 -33.77
CA MET A 1 13.40 26.47 -33.59
C MET A 1 13.96 25.93 -32.27
N PHE A 2 13.29 26.19 -31.15
CA PHE A 2 13.76 25.72 -29.84
C PHE A 2 13.41 24.23 -29.72
N GLY A 3 14.42 23.37 -29.84
CA GLY A 3 14.25 21.94 -29.61
C GLY A 3 13.84 21.70 -28.16
N ILE A 4 12.60 21.27 -27.94
CA ILE A 4 12.15 20.81 -26.63
C ILE A 4 12.88 19.49 -26.37
N PHE A 5 13.98 19.54 -25.64
CA PHE A 5 14.64 18.33 -25.13
C PHE A 5 13.64 17.62 -24.21
N LYS A 6 13.02 16.54 -24.69
CA LYS A 6 12.22 15.66 -23.83
C LYS A 6 13.17 15.10 -22.78
N LYS A 7 13.00 15.49 -21.51
CA LYS A 7 13.76 14.94 -20.38
C LYS A 7 13.66 13.42 -20.42
N LYS A 8 14.79 12.75 -20.66
CA LYS A 8 14.89 11.29 -20.62
C LYS A 8 15.02 10.86 -19.16
N VAL A 9 14.27 9.84 -18.77
CA VAL A 9 14.41 9.21 -17.45
C VAL A 9 15.70 8.39 -17.43
N ASP A 10 16.50 8.56 -16.39
CA ASP A 10 17.67 7.74 -16.14
C ASP A 10 17.22 6.38 -15.58
N LEU A 11 17.60 5.30 -16.26
CA LEU A 11 17.23 3.94 -15.90
C LEU A 11 18.46 3.11 -15.48
N THR A 12 19.60 3.76 -15.22
CA THR A 12 20.83 3.08 -14.77
C THR A 12 20.78 2.67 -13.31
N ASP A 13 20.04 3.40 -12.47
CA ASP A 13 19.78 3.09 -11.07
C ASP A 13 18.28 3.21 -10.78
N LEU A 14 17.59 2.06 -10.84
CA LEU A 14 16.13 2.02 -10.76
C LEU A 14 15.60 2.36 -9.35
N SER A 15 16.42 2.25 -8.32
CA SER A 15 16.04 2.61 -6.95
C SER A 15 15.73 4.11 -6.80
N LYS A 16 16.28 4.94 -7.71
CA LYS A 16 16.11 6.39 -7.73
C LYS A 16 14.94 6.89 -8.56
N ILE A 17 14.15 5.99 -9.15
CA ILE A 17 12.96 6.39 -9.91
C ILE A 17 11.99 7.11 -8.96
N THR A 18 11.53 8.29 -9.37
CA THR A 18 10.62 9.13 -8.59
C THR A 18 9.21 9.22 -9.18
N ASP A 19 8.28 9.82 -8.44
CA ASP A 19 6.93 10.16 -8.92
C ASP A 19 6.93 10.96 -10.25
N LYS A 20 7.91 11.86 -10.43
CA LYS A 20 8.09 12.65 -11.65
C LYS A 20 8.53 11.78 -12.81
N ASP A 21 9.42 10.83 -12.57
CA ASP A 21 9.88 9.89 -13.58
C ASP A 21 8.76 8.94 -14.00
N LEU A 22 7.95 8.46 -13.04
CA LEU A 22 6.75 7.67 -13.32
C LEU A 22 5.81 8.39 -14.31
N LYS A 23 5.53 9.69 -14.10
CA LYS A 23 4.69 10.51 -14.99
C LYS A 23 5.27 10.63 -16.41
N ILE A 24 6.60 10.61 -16.55
CA ILE A 24 7.26 10.64 -17.86
C ILE A 24 7.20 9.25 -18.49
N LEU A 25 7.52 8.19 -17.74
CA LEU A 25 7.52 6.81 -18.22
C LEU A 25 6.13 6.39 -18.70
N GLN A 26 5.07 6.74 -17.97
CA GLN A 26 3.68 6.45 -18.35
C GLN A 26 3.29 7.05 -19.72
N LYS A 27 3.89 8.18 -20.09
CA LYS A 27 3.64 8.86 -21.38
C LYS A 27 4.55 8.40 -22.51
N THR A 28 5.67 7.78 -22.19
CA THR A 28 6.75 7.52 -23.16
C THR A 28 7.01 6.04 -23.41
N LYS A 29 6.51 5.16 -22.54
CA LYS A 29 6.68 3.71 -22.62
C LYS A 29 5.35 3.03 -22.95
N SER A 30 5.42 1.87 -23.61
CA SER A 30 4.23 1.01 -23.76
C SER A 30 3.76 0.53 -22.38
N GLY A 31 2.50 0.10 -22.26
CA GLY A 31 1.97 -0.42 -20.98
C GLY A 31 2.81 -1.57 -20.41
N ASN A 32 3.26 -2.49 -21.27
CA ASN A 32 4.10 -3.63 -20.85
C ASN A 32 5.49 -3.19 -20.39
N GLU A 33 6.13 -2.27 -21.12
CA GLU A 33 7.46 -1.76 -20.74
C GLU A 33 7.39 -0.92 -19.46
N PHE A 34 6.37 -0.06 -19.34
CA PHE A 34 6.09 0.71 -18.13
C PHE A 34 5.91 -0.21 -16.91
N GLY A 35 5.01 -1.21 -17.03
CA GLY A 35 4.74 -2.17 -15.97
C GLY A 35 5.98 -2.94 -15.50
N ARG A 36 6.84 -3.35 -16.45
CA ARG A 36 8.12 -4.00 -16.12
C ARG A 36 9.07 -3.07 -15.35
N ILE A 37 9.27 -1.84 -15.86
CA ILE A 37 10.19 -0.87 -15.24
C ILE A 37 9.77 -0.53 -13.82
N ILE A 38 8.48 -0.23 -13.58
CA ILE A 38 8.02 0.15 -12.23
C ILE A 38 8.17 -1.01 -11.24
N ARG A 39 7.93 -2.25 -11.69
CA ARG A 39 8.08 -3.43 -10.83
C ARG A 39 9.53 -3.68 -10.47
N GLU A 40 10.43 -3.62 -11.46
CA GLU A 40 11.88 -3.72 -11.21
C GLU A 40 12.38 -2.60 -10.29
N ALA A 41 11.92 -1.37 -10.49
CA ALA A 41 12.26 -0.23 -9.65
C ALA A 41 11.79 -0.37 -8.21
N ALA A 42 10.56 -0.85 -8.01
CA ALA A 42 10.00 -1.09 -6.69
C ALA A 42 10.83 -2.14 -5.91
N PHE A 43 11.21 -3.24 -6.56
CA PHE A 43 12.11 -4.25 -5.96
C PHE A 43 13.54 -3.73 -5.76
N ALA A 44 14.00 -2.80 -6.59
CA ALA A 44 15.28 -2.13 -6.41
C ALA A 44 15.28 -1.11 -5.25
N GLY A 45 14.12 -0.80 -4.66
CA GLY A 45 14.01 0.09 -3.50
C GLY A 45 13.40 1.47 -3.79
N SER A 46 12.84 1.70 -4.97
CA SER A 46 12.09 2.94 -5.23
C SER A 46 10.77 2.93 -4.47
N VAL A 47 10.69 3.73 -3.40
CA VAL A 47 9.46 3.90 -2.59
C VAL A 47 8.32 4.48 -3.41
N ASP A 48 8.62 5.42 -4.33
CA ASP A 48 7.61 5.97 -5.25
C ASP A 48 7.00 4.91 -6.17
N CYS A 49 7.79 3.92 -6.60
CA CYS A 49 7.26 2.80 -7.39
C CYS A 49 6.48 1.80 -6.52
N GLN A 50 6.93 1.54 -5.29
CA GLN A 50 6.22 0.70 -4.33
C GLN A 50 4.83 1.28 -4.02
N THR A 51 4.76 2.57 -3.70
CA THR A 51 3.49 3.28 -3.42
C THR A 51 2.59 3.35 -4.65
N PHE A 52 3.16 3.53 -5.85
CA PHE A 52 2.38 3.50 -7.09
C PHE A 52 1.71 2.14 -7.33
N ILE A 53 2.46 1.03 -7.19
CA ILE A 53 1.91 -0.31 -7.39
C ILE A 53 0.92 -0.66 -6.26
N SER A 54 1.23 -0.27 -5.03
CA SER A 54 0.33 -0.40 -3.87
C SER A 54 -1.01 0.27 -4.15
N MET A 55 -1.03 1.54 -4.53
CA MET A 55 -2.27 2.29 -4.79
C MET A 55 -3.06 1.71 -5.98
N ALA A 56 -2.37 1.32 -7.05
CA ALA A 56 -3.02 0.67 -8.19
C ALA A 56 -3.69 -0.66 -7.78
N SER A 57 -3.03 -1.43 -6.91
CA SER A 57 -3.57 -2.69 -6.40
C SER A 57 -4.72 -2.46 -5.44
N LEU A 58 -4.64 -1.45 -4.57
CA LEU A 58 -5.72 -1.05 -3.67
C LEU A 58 -6.98 -0.65 -4.43
N LEU A 59 -6.84 0.19 -5.46
CA LEU A 59 -7.97 0.54 -6.35
C LEU A 59 -8.58 -0.68 -7.03
N HIS A 60 -7.77 -1.67 -7.37
CA HIS A 60 -8.26 -2.92 -7.93
C HIS A 60 -9.01 -3.75 -6.89
N LEU A 61 -8.49 -3.88 -5.66
CA LEU A 61 -9.20 -4.54 -4.55
C LEU A 61 -10.55 -3.87 -4.26
N ASP A 62 -10.57 -2.54 -4.18
CA ASP A 62 -11.78 -1.74 -3.88
C ASP A 62 -12.83 -1.79 -5.00
N SER A 63 -12.47 -2.26 -6.20
CA SER A 63 -13.43 -2.46 -7.29
C SER A 63 -14.34 -3.69 -7.10
N TYR A 64 -14.05 -4.56 -6.13
CA TYR A 64 -14.85 -5.73 -5.80
C TYR A 64 -15.77 -5.48 -4.60
N GLU A 65 -17.09 -5.54 -4.82
CA GLU A 65 -18.09 -5.23 -3.79
C GLU A 65 -18.05 -6.17 -2.56
N ASN A 66 -17.75 -7.46 -2.77
CA ASN A 66 -17.82 -8.49 -1.73
C ASN A 66 -16.46 -9.00 -1.26
N LYS A 67 -15.37 -8.24 -1.51
CA LYS A 67 -13.99 -8.66 -1.22
C LYS A 67 -13.58 -9.99 -1.89
N ASP A 68 -14.28 -10.39 -2.95
CA ASP A 68 -14.01 -11.57 -3.78
C ASP A 68 -13.02 -11.22 -4.90
N TYR A 69 -11.85 -10.69 -4.50
CA TYR A 69 -10.79 -10.31 -5.42
C TYR A 69 -9.80 -11.47 -5.62
N PRO A 70 -9.08 -11.51 -6.77
CA PRO A 70 -8.05 -12.51 -7.00
C PRO A 70 -6.93 -12.42 -5.96
N GLN A 71 -6.44 -13.58 -5.52
CA GLN A 71 -5.37 -13.69 -4.53
C GLN A 71 -4.11 -12.93 -4.97
N GLU A 72 -3.79 -12.92 -6.26
CA GLU A 72 -2.62 -12.25 -6.81
C GLU A 72 -2.68 -10.72 -6.65
N VAL A 73 -3.89 -10.13 -6.61
CA VAL A 73 -4.08 -8.70 -6.38
C VAL A 73 -3.81 -8.37 -4.92
N GLU A 74 -4.30 -9.20 -4.00
CA GLU A 74 -3.99 -9.08 -2.56
C GLU A 74 -2.49 -9.26 -2.30
N GLU A 75 -1.86 -10.28 -2.88
CA GLU A 75 -0.41 -10.51 -2.73
C GLU A 75 0.41 -9.34 -3.27
N THR A 76 0.00 -8.78 -4.42
CA THR A 76 0.66 -7.58 -4.97
C THR A 76 0.49 -6.39 -4.04
N PHE A 77 -0.74 -6.13 -3.57
CA PHE A 77 -1.00 -5.04 -2.62
C PHE A 77 -0.16 -5.21 -1.36
N THR A 78 -0.27 -6.34 -0.67
CA THR A 78 0.41 -6.58 0.60
C THR A 78 1.93 -6.51 0.46
N THR A 79 2.50 -7.06 -0.61
CA THR A 79 3.96 -7.01 -0.87
C THR A 79 4.46 -5.57 -1.01
N PHE A 80 3.91 -4.81 -1.95
CA PHE A 80 4.44 -3.46 -2.24
C PHE A 80 4.06 -2.43 -1.17
N THR A 81 2.87 -2.56 -0.56
CA THR A 81 2.49 -1.71 0.57
C THR A 81 3.39 -1.97 1.78
N THR A 82 3.74 -3.23 2.08
CA THR A 82 4.67 -3.54 3.18
C THR A 82 6.05 -2.93 2.93
N MET A 83 6.59 -3.08 1.71
CA MET A 83 7.89 -2.47 1.36
C MET A 83 7.90 -0.95 1.56
N ALA A 84 6.85 -0.25 1.12
CA ALA A 84 6.74 1.19 1.31
C ALA A 84 6.56 1.56 2.80
N ALA A 85 5.71 0.81 3.52
CA ALA A 85 5.46 1.01 4.94
C ALA A 85 6.72 0.82 5.81
N GLU A 86 7.57 -0.15 5.48
CA GLU A 86 8.87 -0.37 6.12
C GLU A 86 9.86 0.76 5.84
N ASN A 87 9.71 1.48 4.72
CA ASN A 87 10.45 2.70 4.40
C ASN A 87 9.82 3.97 4.99
N ASN A 88 8.98 3.83 6.02
CA ASN A 88 8.28 4.91 6.72
C ASN A 88 7.28 5.70 5.87
N ASP A 89 6.79 5.12 4.76
CA ASP A 89 5.66 5.74 4.06
C ASP A 89 4.39 5.62 4.91
N ILE A 90 3.98 6.75 5.49
CA ILE A 90 2.85 6.86 6.43
C ILE A 90 1.55 6.40 5.78
N GLY A 91 1.33 6.75 4.50
CA GLY A 91 0.14 6.35 3.76
C GLY A 91 0.03 4.83 3.59
N SER A 92 1.15 4.17 3.28
CA SER A 92 1.22 2.72 3.17
C SER A 92 1.04 2.03 4.52
N GLN A 93 1.59 2.58 5.61
CA GLN A 93 1.33 2.07 6.96
C GLN A 93 -0.17 2.12 7.29
N PHE A 94 -0.82 3.27 7.07
CA PHE A 94 -2.27 3.42 7.28
C PHE A 94 -3.09 2.46 6.41
N ASN A 95 -2.78 2.35 5.12
CA ASN A 95 -3.52 1.50 4.19
C ASN A 95 -3.36 0.01 4.51
N LEU A 96 -2.16 -0.42 4.91
CA LEU A 96 -1.90 -1.80 5.32
C LEU A 96 -2.63 -2.14 6.62
N ALA A 97 -2.66 -1.21 7.57
CA ALA A 97 -3.42 -1.37 8.80
C ALA A 97 -4.93 -1.54 8.52
N LYS A 98 -5.50 -0.65 7.72
CA LYS A 98 -6.90 -0.70 7.30
C LYS A 98 -7.23 -1.99 6.57
N PHE A 99 -6.33 -2.46 5.72
CA PHE A 99 -6.50 -3.72 5.00
C PHE A 99 -6.63 -4.92 5.95
N TYR A 100 -5.76 -5.02 6.96
CA TYR A 100 -5.87 -6.08 7.95
C TYR A 100 -7.11 -5.92 8.84
N LEU A 101 -7.44 -4.70 9.27
CA LEU A 101 -8.67 -4.46 10.04
C LEU A 101 -9.91 -4.92 9.28
N ASN A 102 -9.96 -4.68 7.97
CA ASN A 102 -11.05 -5.12 7.10
C ASN A 102 -11.15 -6.65 6.94
N LYS A 103 -10.14 -7.43 7.35
CA LYS A 103 -10.20 -8.90 7.38
C LYS A 103 -10.77 -9.47 8.69
N VAL A 104 -10.98 -8.63 9.71
CA VAL A 104 -11.71 -9.00 10.92
C VAL A 104 -13.19 -9.21 10.57
N ASP A 105 -13.73 -10.40 10.84
CA ASP A 105 -15.13 -10.71 10.62
C ASP A 105 -15.94 -10.54 11.91
N LEU A 106 -16.79 -9.52 11.94
CA LEU A 106 -17.71 -9.22 13.04
C LEU A 106 -19.18 -9.44 12.63
N SER A 107 -19.44 -10.25 11.59
CA SER A 107 -20.79 -10.45 11.07
C SER A 107 -21.77 -11.06 12.09
N ASP A 108 -21.26 -11.81 13.07
CA ASP A 108 -22.03 -12.34 14.21
C ASP A 108 -21.91 -11.49 15.49
N GLY A 109 -21.26 -10.31 15.39
CA GLY A 109 -21.04 -9.37 16.48
C GLY A 109 -19.96 -9.79 17.47
N LYS A 110 -19.11 -10.76 17.13
CA LYS A 110 -18.06 -11.28 18.01
C LYS A 110 -16.70 -11.22 17.34
N LEU A 111 -15.66 -11.04 18.16
CA LEU A 111 -14.28 -11.18 17.69
C LEU A 111 -13.84 -12.64 17.85
N HIS A 112 -13.52 -13.31 16.75
CA HIS A 112 -13.05 -14.70 16.80
C HIS A 112 -11.54 -14.77 17.00
N GLN A 113 -11.07 -15.89 17.55
CA GLN A 113 -9.63 -16.13 17.74
C GLN A 113 -8.83 -16.02 16.44
N SER A 114 -9.44 -16.37 15.30
CA SER A 114 -8.86 -16.25 13.95
C SER A 114 -8.60 -14.80 13.54
N ASP A 115 -9.38 -13.85 14.06
CA ASP A 115 -9.30 -12.44 13.69
C ASP A 115 -8.23 -11.69 14.45
N HIS A 116 -7.82 -12.20 15.61
CA HIS A 116 -6.81 -11.57 16.48
C HIS A 116 -5.49 -11.32 15.76
N LYS A 117 -5.10 -12.19 14.81
CA LYS A 117 -3.89 -11.99 14.02
C LYS A 117 -3.99 -10.76 13.13
N TYR A 118 -5.17 -10.51 12.55
CA TYR A 118 -5.41 -9.36 11.68
C TYR A 118 -5.52 -8.09 12.50
N LEU A 119 -6.23 -8.14 13.63
CA LEU A 119 -6.35 -6.99 14.53
C LEU A 119 -4.98 -6.54 15.07
N LYS A 120 -4.11 -7.48 15.47
CA LYS A 120 -2.72 -7.17 15.87
C LYS A 120 -1.88 -6.56 14.74
N GLN A 121 -2.06 -7.03 13.50
CA GLN A 121 -1.38 -6.44 12.36
C GLN A 121 -1.90 -5.02 12.05
N ALA A 122 -3.21 -4.80 12.19
CA ALA A 122 -3.81 -3.48 12.05
C ALA A 122 -3.26 -2.50 13.08
N GLU A 123 -3.32 -2.86 14.37
CA GLU A 123 -2.79 -2.07 15.47
C GLU A 123 -1.33 -1.71 15.25
N PHE A 124 -0.46 -2.69 14.96
CA PHE A 124 0.97 -2.46 14.72
C PHE A 124 1.25 -1.40 13.64
N TRP A 125 0.55 -1.48 12.51
CA TRP A 125 0.76 -0.52 11.42
C TRP A 125 0.12 0.84 11.70
N TYR A 126 -1.04 0.88 12.37
CA TYR A 126 -1.62 2.13 12.84
C TYR A 126 -0.72 2.82 13.88
N GLU A 127 -0.12 2.10 14.82
CA GLU A 127 0.84 2.65 15.78
C GLU A 127 2.02 3.32 15.07
N LYS A 128 2.59 2.66 14.06
CA LYS A 128 3.69 3.24 13.28
C LYS A 128 3.28 4.53 12.55
N ALA A 129 2.12 4.55 11.92
CA ALA A 129 1.62 5.74 11.23
C ALA A 129 1.30 6.87 12.23
N ALA A 130 0.67 6.54 13.36
CA ALA A 130 0.32 7.47 14.43
C ALA A 130 1.56 8.11 15.07
N GLN A 131 2.64 7.33 15.29
CA GLN A 131 3.93 7.83 15.78
C GLN A 131 4.57 8.86 14.83
N ASN A 132 4.27 8.77 13.54
CA ASN A 132 4.70 9.73 12.52
C ASN A 132 3.69 10.87 12.30
N GLY A 133 2.65 10.98 13.15
CA GLY A 133 1.71 12.10 13.16
C GLY A 133 0.42 11.88 12.35
N ASP A 134 0.14 10.67 11.87
CA ASP A 134 -1.13 10.39 11.20
C ASP A 134 -2.31 10.36 12.17
N LEU A 135 -3.15 11.41 12.11
CA LEU A 135 -4.31 11.57 13.00
C LEU A 135 -5.39 10.52 12.74
N ASN A 136 -5.52 10.02 11.50
CA ASN A 136 -6.49 8.98 11.19
C ASN A 136 -6.11 7.66 11.86
N SER A 137 -4.82 7.32 11.88
CA SER A 137 -4.30 6.15 12.58
C SER A 137 -4.46 6.26 14.09
N GLN A 138 -4.24 7.44 14.67
CA GLN A 138 -4.49 7.67 16.10
C GLN A 138 -5.94 7.34 16.48
N LYS A 139 -6.90 7.83 15.68
CA LYS A 139 -8.31 7.51 15.87
C LYS A 139 -8.59 6.01 15.67
N ALA A 140 -8.01 5.40 14.63
CA ALA A 140 -8.23 3.98 14.35
C ALA A 140 -7.64 3.03 15.41
N LEU A 141 -6.66 3.49 16.21
CA LEU A 141 -6.18 2.74 17.37
C LEU A 141 -7.23 2.63 18.47
N GLU A 142 -8.04 3.68 18.68
CA GLU A 142 -9.16 3.62 19.63
C GLU A 142 -10.16 2.52 19.20
N ASP A 143 -10.47 2.44 17.91
CA ASP A 143 -11.32 1.37 17.35
C ASP A 143 -10.68 -0.02 17.56
N CYS A 144 -9.37 -0.17 17.37
CA CYS A 144 -8.67 -1.43 17.61
C CYS A 144 -8.74 -1.86 19.08
N GLU A 145 -8.54 -0.93 20.01
CA GLU A 145 -8.66 -1.20 21.45
C GLU A 145 -10.07 -1.64 21.83
N GLU A 146 -11.11 -1.01 21.27
CA GLU A 146 -12.49 -1.42 21.50
C GLU A 146 -12.75 -2.86 21.04
N LEU A 147 -12.23 -3.23 19.87
CA LEU A 147 -12.35 -4.60 19.36
C LEU A 147 -11.63 -5.61 20.25
N PHE A 148 -10.43 -5.30 20.74
CA PHE A 148 -9.75 -6.18 21.70
C PHE A 148 -10.54 -6.37 23.00
N ARG A 149 -11.27 -5.34 23.45
CA ARG A 149 -12.15 -5.45 24.64
C ARG A 149 -13.36 -6.35 24.42
N MET A 150 -13.77 -6.61 23.17
CA MET A 150 -14.84 -7.56 22.85
C MET A 150 -14.40 -9.03 22.93
N ALA A 151 -13.10 -9.30 23.04
CA ALA A 151 -12.52 -10.65 23.05
C ALA A 151 -12.67 -11.42 24.39
N VAL A 152 -13.57 -10.96 25.29
CA VAL A 152 -13.73 -11.47 26.67
C VAL A 152 -14.75 -12.60 26.74
#